data_AF-A0AAJ3TPR2-F1
#
_entry.id   AF-A0AAJ3TPR2-F1
#
_cell.length_a   1.000
_cell.length_b   1.000
_cell.length_c   1.000
_cell.angle_alpha   90.00
_cell.angle_beta   90.00
_cell.angle_gamma   90.00
#
_symmetry.space_group_name_H-M   'P 1'
#
loop_
_entity.id
_entity.type
_entity.pdbx_description
1 polymer ?
#
loop_
_entity_poly.entity_id
_entity_poly.type
_entity_poly.pdbx_seq_one_letter_code
_entity_poly.pdbx_strand_id
1 'polypeptide(L)'
;MKNKIYIYLCVILINTLTYTLLNYSFAVIQKTSIFLGYISLGIFGILIMKKYITWFIMFMFNVKLNDYNKYIEKPRLFIYIIFFPILFLFTSLLKIINASDSFIIQLIQFLIYNSFIFICCLFLGFTWTEKFISKFIPDVEETLQKVYGHKSLAEEKKHKIFEKFRQFEIIDDDIELDNFCSIFLNLPLKVNLNYSQLYYFHYLYKARIDAKMDLRKFIEYFLQKNAKPFDYNTIKKEGSRQKSPKNQEFIEEIFNQIK
;
A
#
# COMPACT_ATOMS: atom_id res chain seq x y z
N MET A 1 -14.92 -14.96 17.90
CA MET A 1 -15.18 -16.26 17.21
C MET A 1 -14.21 -16.40 16.05
N LYS A 2 -13.27 -17.36 16.12
CA LYS A 2 -12.33 -17.68 15.03
C LYS A 2 -13.14 -18.20 13.85
N ASN A 3 -13.34 -17.38 12.83
CA ASN A 3 -14.27 -17.64 11.74
C ASN A 3 -13.69 -18.68 10.77
N LYS A 4 -13.47 -19.93 11.22
CA LYS A 4 -12.82 -21.03 10.47
C LYS A 4 -13.61 -21.51 9.22
N ILE A 5 -14.72 -20.87 8.90
CA ILE A 5 -15.62 -21.21 7.78
C ILE A 5 -14.85 -21.36 6.45
N TYR A 6 -13.84 -20.52 6.20
CA TYR A 6 -13.04 -20.61 4.97
C TYR A 6 -12.12 -21.85 4.92
N ILE A 7 -11.57 -22.28 6.07
CA ILE A 7 -10.79 -23.54 6.15
C ILE A 7 -11.69 -24.73 5.89
N TYR A 8 -12.88 -24.76 6.50
CA TYR A 8 -13.86 -25.81 6.22
C TYR A 8 -14.30 -25.82 4.76
N LEU A 9 -14.46 -24.65 4.13
CA LEU A 9 -14.74 -24.54 2.71
C LEU A 9 -13.63 -25.15 1.84
N CYS A 10 -12.38 -24.80 2.11
CA CYS A 10 -11.23 -25.32 1.39
C CYS A 10 -11.09 -26.84 1.56
N VAL A 11 -11.34 -27.37 2.76
CA VAL A 11 -11.29 -28.81 3.06
C VAL A 11 -12.45 -29.56 2.39
N ILE A 12 -13.66 -28.99 2.40
CA ILE A 12 -14.82 -29.54 1.69
C ILE A 12 -14.56 -29.53 0.18
N LEU A 13 -14.05 -28.43 -0.37
CA LEU A 13 -13.65 -28.31 -1.78
C LEU A 13 -12.69 -29.44 -2.18
N ILE A 14 -11.60 -29.63 -1.43
CA ILE A 14 -10.62 -30.69 -1.70
C ILE A 14 -11.27 -32.07 -1.61
N ASN A 15 -11.92 -32.41 -0.49
CA ASN A 15 -12.46 -33.75 -0.29
C ASN A 15 -13.55 -34.12 -1.30
N THR A 16 -14.44 -33.18 -1.62
CA THR A 16 -15.50 -33.41 -2.62
C THR A 16 -14.89 -33.62 -3.99
N LEU A 17 -13.86 -32.84 -4.35
CA LEU A 17 -13.17 -32.97 -5.63
C LEU A 17 -12.42 -34.30 -5.72
N THR A 18 -11.64 -34.68 -4.69
CA THR A 18 -10.90 -35.96 -4.64
C THR A 18 -11.85 -37.15 -4.70
N TYR A 19 -12.97 -37.12 -3.97
CA TYR A 19 -13.98 -38.17 -4.01
C TYR A 19 -14.62 -38.31 -5.40
N THR A 20 -14.94 -37.20 -6.07
CA THR A 20 -15.50 -37.25 -7.42
C THR A 20 -14.47 -37.73 -8.45
N LEU A 21 -13.20 -37.36 -8.28
CA LEU A 21 -12.11 -37.71 -9.18
C LEU A 21 -11.79 -39.21 -9.17
N LEU A 22 -12.00 -39.88 -8.03
CA LEU A 22 -11.77 -41.31 -7.86
C LEU A 22 -12.93 -42.20 -8.33
N ASN A 23 -14.16 -41.68 -8.34
CA ASN A 23 -15.36 -42.52 -8.45
C ASN A 23 -16.27 -42.20 -9.66
N TYR A 24 -16.07 -41.10 -10.38
CA TYR A 24 -16.99 -40.64 -11.43
C TYR A 24 -16.28 -40.23 -12.73
N SER A 25 -17.07 -40.06 -13.80
CA SER A 25 -16.57 -39.60 -15.10
C SER A 25 -16.12 -38.14 -15.07
N PHE A 26 -15.21 -37.78 -15.98
CA PHE A 26 -14.63 -36.44 -16.07
C PHE A 26 -15.69 -35.32 -16.19
N ALA A 27 -16.76 -35.54 -16.96
CA ALA A 27 -17.84 -34.57 -17.10
C ALA A 27 -18.58 -34.29 -15.78
N VAL A 28 -18.71 -35.30 -14.90
CA VAL A 28 -19.30 -35.13 -13.57
C VAL A 28 -18.35 -34.32 -12.69
N ILE A 29 -17.06 -34.64 -12.70
CA ILE A 29 -16.00 -33.94 -11.95
C ILE A 29 -15.92 -32.46 -12.35
N GLN A 30 -16.01 -32.17 -13.65
CA GLN A 30 -16.00 -30.81 -14.19
C GLN A 30 -17.21 -30.01 -13.67
N LYS A 31 -18.42 -30.60 -13.74
CA LYS A 31 -19.65 -29.96 -13.26
C LYS A 31 -19.64 -29.72 -11.75
N THR A 32 -19.15 -30.67 -10.95
CA THR A 32 -19.04 -30.49 -9.49
C THR A 32 -18.05 -29.39 -9.14
N SER A 33 -16.90 -29.32 -9.82
CA SER A 33 -15.93 -28.25 -9.62
C SER A 33 -16.50 -26.86 -9.96
N ILE A 34 -17.21 -26.72 -11.08
CA ILE A 34 -17.90 -25.47 -11.46
C ILE A 34 -18.91 -25.06 -10.39
N PHE A 35 -19.73 -26.01 -9.93
CA PHE A 35 -20.74 -25.76 -8.90
C PHE A 35 -20.10 -25.27 -7.60
N LEU A 36 -19.02 -25.93 -7.15
CA LEU A 36 -18.29 -25.52 -5.95
C LEU A 36 -17.62 -24.15 -6.10
N GLY A 37 -17.11 -23.81 -7.30
CA GLY A 37 -16.57 -22.48 -7.60
C GLY A 37 -17.62 -21.37 -7.51
N TYR A 38 -18.85 -21.62 -7.95
CA TYR A 38 -19.94 -20.64 -7.78
C TYR A 38 -20.42 -20.54 -6.32
N ILE A 39 -20.42 -21.65 -5.57
CA ILE A 39 -20.71 -21.61 -4.13
C ILE A 39 -19.68 -20.74 -3.41
N SER A 40 -18.39 -20.91 -3.70
CA SER A 40 -17.34 -20.13 -3.05
C SER A 40 -17.49 -18.64 -3.37
N LEU A 41 -17.77 -18.28 -4.63
CA LEU A 41 -18.10 -16.91 -5.03
C LEU A 41 -19.27 -16.34 -4.23
N GLY A 42 -20.36 -17.11 -4.09
CA GLY A 42 -21.54 -16.70 -3.33
C GLY A 42 -21.22 -16.44 -1.85
N ILE A 43 -20.47 -17.34 -1.22
CA ILE A 43 -20.11 -17.22 0.20
C ILE A 43 -19.21 -16.02 0.45
N PHE A 44 -18.16 -15.84 -0.37
CA PHE A 44 -17.28 -14.68 -0.26
C PHE A 44 -18.02 -13.37 -0.57
N GLY A 45 -18.91 -13.37 -1.56
CA GLY A 45 -19.77 -12.23 -1.87
C GLY A 45 -20.67 -11.83 -0.71
N ILE A 46 -21.32 -12.80 -0.06
CA ILE A 46 -22.17 -12.55 1.12
C ILE A 46 -21.35 -12.00 2.29
N LEU A 47 -20.14 -12.52 2.53
CA LEU A 47 -19.27 -12.04 3.62
C LEU A 47 -18.88 -10.57 3.44
N ILE A 48 -18.52 -10.17 2.22
CA ILE A 48 -18.27 -8.77 1.84
C ILE A 48 -19.54 -7.97 2.07
N MET A 49 -20.63 -8.35 1.37
CA MET A 49 -21.88 -7.60 1.37
C MET A 49 -22.42 -7.36 2.78
N LYS A 50 -22.42 -8.39 3.64
CA LYS A 50 -22.84 -8.25 5.04
C LYS A 50 -22.09 -7.13 5.75
N LYS A 51 -20.77 -7.04 5.58
CA LYS A 51 -19.94 -6.04 6.26
C LYS A 51 -20.13 -4.64 5.68
N TYR A 52 -20.09 -4.49 4.36
CA TYR A 52 -20.22 -3.18 3.71
C TYR A 52 -21.65 -2.62 3.77
N ILE A 53 -22.68 -3.46 3.68
CA ILE A 53 -24.07 -3.04 3.91
C ILE A 53 -24.24 -2.54 5.34
N THR A 54 -23.68 -3.24 6.33
CA THR A 54 -23.77 -2.80 7.73
C THR A 54 -23.17 -1.40 7.92
N TRP A 55 -22.01 -1.14 7.33
CA TRP A 55 -21.41 0.19 7.37
C TRP A 55 -22.17 1.23 6.59
N PHE A 56 -22.71 0.88 5.43
CA PHE A 56 -23.56 1.78 4.65
C PHE A 56 -24.79 2.19 5.44
N ILE A 57 -25.45 1.25 6.11
CA ILE A 57 -26.59 1.53 7.01
C ILE A 57 -26.14 2.43 8.16
N MET A 58 -25.06 2.09 8.88
CA MET A 58 -24.55 2.93 9.97
C MET A 58 -24.25 4.36 9.52
N PHE A 59 -23.66 4.52 8.32
CA PHE A 59 -23.41 5.81 7.70
C PHE A 59 -24.71 6.58 7.41
N MET A 60 -25.71 5.92 6.80
CA MET A 60 -27.01 6.54 6.49
C MET A 60 -27.75 7.03 7.74
N PHE A 61 -27.59 6.34 8.87
CA PHE A 61 -28.22 6.69 10.15
C PHE A 61 -27.33 7.53 11.07
N ASN A 62 -26.20 8.06 10.59
CA ASN A 62 -25.23 8.85 11.37
C ASN A 62 -24.75 8.15 12.66
N VAL A 63 -24.71 6.81 12.66
CA VAL A 63 -24.18 6.01 13.76
C VAL A 63 -22.66 5.94 13.63
N LYS A 64 -21.94 6.13 14.74
CA LYS A 64 -20.47 6.03 14.75
C LYS A 64 -20.01 4.64 14.32
N LEU A 65 -19.14 4.60 13.31
CA LEU A 65 -18.50 3.39 12.77
C LEU A 65 -17.37 2.93 13.71
N ASN A 66 -17.71 2.30 14.83
CA ASN A 66 -16.71 1.86 15.81
C ASN A 66 -15.76 0.77 15.27
N ASP A 67 -16.20 -0.03 14.30
CA ASP A 67 -15.44 -1.19 13.79
C ASP A 67 -14.70 -0.95 12.46
N TYR A 68 -14.71 0.28 11.93
CA TYR A 68 -14.05 0.59 10.66
C TYR A 68 -12.57 0.92 10.86
N ASN A 69 -11.70 -0.08 10.70
CA ASN A 69 -10.26 0.13 10.65
C ASN A 69 -9.77 0.27 9.20
N LYS A 70 -9.57 1.51 8.74
CA LYS A 70 -9.10 1.84 7.39
C LYS A 70 -7.81 1.10 6.97
N TYR A 71 -6.93 0.78 7.91
CA TYR A 71 -5.63 0.13 7.65
C TYR A 71 -5.79 -1.37 7.36
N ILE A 72 -6.87 -2.00 7.84
CA ILE A 72 -7.17 -3.42 7.59
C ILE A 72 -8.08 -3.56 6.37
N GLU A 73 -9.06 -2.67 6.22
CA GLU A 73 -10.13 -2.83 5.24
C GLU A 73 -9.70 -2.44 3.83
N LYS A 74 -8.77 -1.49 3.68
CA LYS A 74 -8.21 -1.14 2.36
C LYS A 74 -7.41 -2.31 1.75
N PRO A 75 -6.44 -2.92 2.45
CA PRO A 75 -5.76 -4.12 1.95
C PRO A 75 -6.71 -5.28 1.66
N ARG A 76 -7.72 -5.50 2.52
CA ARG A 76 -8.75 -6.52 2.28
C ARG A 76 -9.48 -6.26 0.96
N LEU A 77 -10.04 -5.06 0.77
CA LEU A 77 -10.74 -4.68 -0.47
C LEU A 77 -9.87 -4.88 -1.70
N PHE A 78 -8.60 -4.49 -1.64
CA PHE A 78 -7.66 -4.66 -2.74
C PHE A 78 -7.54 -6.13 -3.16
N ILE A 79 -7.38 -7.04 -2.20
CA ILE A 79 -7.33 -8.48 -2.47
C ILE A 79 -8.65 -8.97 -3.09
N TYR A 80 -9.79 -8.50 -2.59
CA TYR A 80 -11.09 -8.86 -3.17
C TYR A 80 -11.26 -8.37 -4.61
N ILE A 81 -10.83 -7.15 -4.93
CA ILE A 81 -10.88 -6.59 -6.29
C ILE A 81 -10.04 -7.43 -7.28
N ILE A 82 -8.95 -8.03 -6.82
CA ILE A 82 -8.07 -8.85 -7.65
C ILE A 82 -8.56 -10.29 -7.74
N PHE A 83 -8.74 -10.95 -6.60
CA PHE A 83 -8.95 -12.40 -6.55
C PHE A 83 -10.40 -12.81 -6.81
N PHE A 84 -11.38 -11.92 -6.62
CA PHE A 84 -12.79 -12.24 -6.91
C PHE A 84 -13.06 -12.35 -8.42
N PRO A 85 -12.60 -11.40 -9.29
CA PRO A 85 -12.70 -11.57 -10.73
C PRO A 85 -11.88 -12.76 -11.26
N ILE A 86 -10.69 -13.01 -10.70
CA ILE A 86 -9.86 -14.15 -11.08
C ILE A 86 -10.59 -15.47 -10.77
N LEU A 87 -11.19 -15.59 -9.58
CA LEU A 87 -12.00 -16.75 -9.21
C LEU A 87 -13.16 -16.97 -10.19
N PHE A 88 -13.86 -15.91 -10.57
CA PHE A 88 -14.93 -15.97 -11.56
C PHE A 88 -14.44 -16.39 -12.95
N LEU A 89 -13.31 -15.85 -13.39
CA LEU A 89 -12.69 -16.18 -14.67
C LEU A 89 -12.33 -17.67 -14.75
N PHE A 90 -11.58 -18.20 -13.78
CA PHE A 90 -11.16 -19.61 -13.79
C PHE A 90 -12.33 -20.58 -13.60
N THR A 91 -13.35 -20.21 -12.81
CA THR A 91 -14.59 -21.00 -12.72
C THR A 91 -15.31 -21.05 -14.08
N SER A 92 -15.24 -19.97 -14.86
CA SER A 92 -15.83 -19.92 -16.20
C SER A 92 -15.00 -20.68 -17.23
N LEU A 93 -13.66 -20.65 -17.14
CA LEU A 93 -12.75 -21.41 -18.02
C LEU A 93 -12.93 -22.93 -17.89
N LEU A 94 -13.33 -23.42 -16.70
CA LEU A 94 -13.70 -24.82 -16.54
C LEU A 94 -14.81 -25.27 -17.49
N LYS A 95 -15.69 -24.38 -17.97
CA LYS A 95 -16.76 -24.73 -18.92
C LYS A 95 -16.26 -24.95 -20.35
N ILE A 96 -15.08 -24.43 -20.67
CA ILE A 96 -14.53 -24.38 -22.04
C ILE A 96 -13.62 -25.59 -22.31
N ILE A 97 -13.32 -26.42 -21.31
CA ILE A 97 -12.58 -27.68 -21.51
C ILE A 97 -13.36 -28.54 -22.51
N ASN A 98 -12.79 -28.72 -23.70
CA ASN A 98 -13.45 -29.38 -24.81
C ASN A 98 -13.50 -30.89 -24.59
N ALA A 99 -14.68 -31.49 -24.79
CA ALA A 99 -14.85 -32.94 -24.74
C ALA A 99 -14.10 -33.68 -25.87
N SER A 100 -13.71 -32.97 -26.94
CA SER A 100 -12.95 -33.50 -28.07
C SER A 100 -11.45 -33.60 -27.81
N ASP A 101 -10.93 -32.93 -26.79
CA ASP A 101 -9.51 -32.98 -26.46
C ASP A 101 -9.13 -34.37 -25.89
N SER A 102 -7.86 -34.75 -25.97
CA SER A 102 -7.43 -36.00 -25.33
C SER A 102 -7.62 -35.93 -23.82
N PHE A 103 -7.93 -37.07 -23.19
CA PHE A 103 -8.18 -37.11 -21.73
C PHE A 103 -7.04 -36.51 -20.89
N ILE A 104 -5.79 -36.70 -21.30
CA ILE A 104 -4.62 -36.15 -20.60
C ILE A 104 -4.63 -34.61 -20.67
N ILE A 105 -4.96 -34.03 -21.82
CA ILE A 105 -5.05 -32.57 -21.98
C ILE A 105 -6.20 -32.01 -21.13
N GLN A 106 -7.36 -32.66 -21.15
CA GLN A 106 -8.51 -32.28 -20.31
C GLN A 106 -8.14 -32.30 -18.82
N LEU A 107 -7.45 -33.36 -18.37
CA LEU A 107 -7.00 -33.52 -16.98
C LEU A 107 -6.02 -32.41 -16.57
N ILE A 108 -5.02 -32.10 -17.41
CA ILE A 108 -4.04 -31.05 -17.14
C ILE A 108 -4.73 -29.68 -17.03
N GLN A 109 -5.58 -29.32 -18.00
CA GLN A 109 -6.32 -28.06 -17.97
C GLN A 109 -7.21 -27.96 -16.71
N PHE A 110 -7.91 -29.05 -16.38
CA PHE A 110 -8.75 -29.12 -15.19
C PHE A 110 -7.96 -28.90 -13.90
N LEU A 111 -6.80 -29.55 -13.75
CA LEU A 111 -5.95 -29.42 -12.57
C LEU A 111 -5.39 -28.00 -12.43
N ILE A 112 -4.97 -27.38 -13.54
CA ILE A 112 -4.50 -26.00 -13.55
C ILE A 112 -5.61 -25.05 -13.09
N TYR A 113 -6.79 -25.11 -13.71
CA TYR A 113 -7.89 -24.20 -13.37
C TYR A 113 -8.39 -24.40 -11.94
N ASN A 114 -8.49 -25.65 -11.46
CA ASN A 114 -8.85 -25.92 -10.07
C ASN A 114 -7.80 -25.41 -9.07
N SER A 115 -6.52 -25.52 -9.41
CA SER A 115 -5.44 -25.00 -8.56
C SER A 115 -5.56 -23.48 -8.41
N PHE A 116 -5.87 -22.76 -9.49
CA PHE A 116 -6.13 -21.32 -9.42
C PHE A 116 -7.36 -20.97 -8.58
N ILE A 117 -8.47 -21.70 -8.74
CA ILE A 117 -9.68 -21.54 -7.91
C ILE A 117 -9.35 -21.72 -6.43
N PHE A 118 -8.57 -22.77 -6.11
CA PHE A 118 -8.15 -23.06 -4.75
C PHE A 118 -7.28 -21.94 -4.17
N ILE A 119 -6.27 -21.48 -4.91
CA ILE A 119 -5.41 -20.36 -4.51
C ILE A 119 -6.25 -19.11 -4.25
N CYS A 120 -7.22 -18.79 -5.13
CA CYS A 120 -8.10 -17.64 -4.92
C CYS A 120 -8.90 -17.78 -3.62
N CYS A 121 -9.49 -18.94 -3.37
CA CYS A 121 -10.23 -19.18 -2.12
C CYS A 121 -9.34 -19.05 -0.88
N LEU A 122 -8.09 -19.52 -0.95
CA LEU A 122 -7.12 -19.34 0.13
C LEU A 122 -6.83 -17.87 0.40
N PHE A 123 -6.53 -17.06 -0.63
CA PHE A 123 -6.26 -15.63 -0.46
C PHE A 123 -7.48 -14.87 0.06
N LEU A 124 -8.66 -15.10 -0.51
CA LEU A 124 -9.90 -14.47 -0.07
C LEU A 124 -10.24 -14.82 1.39
N GLY A 125 -10.06 -16.08 1.77
CA GLY A 125 -10.21 -16.55 3.16
C GLY A 125 -9.13 -15.99 4.10
N PHE A 126 -7.89 -15.88 3.62
CA PHE A 126 -6.73 -15.41 4.38
C PHE A 126 -6.96 -13.99 4.95
N THR A 127 -7.60 -13.11 4.17
CA THR A 127 -7.89 -11.72 4.59
C THR A 127 -8.74 -11.58 5.85
N TRP A 128 -9.42 -12.64 6.29
CA TRP A 128 -10.23 -12.68 7.50
C TRP A 128 -9.51 -13.28 8.70
N THR A 129 -8.24 -13.61 8.56
CA THR A 129 -7.43 -14.21 9.64
C THR A 129 -6.68 -13.15 10.45
N GLU A 130 -6.41 -13.46 11.71
CA GLU A 130 -5.53 -12.63 12.55
C GLU A 130 -4.13 -12.48 11.94
N LYS A 131 -3.61 -13.52 11.28
CA LYS A 131 -2.30 -13.49 10.61
C LYS A 131 -2.24 -12.47 9.48
N PHE A 132 -3.35 -12.21 8.79
CA PHE A 132 -3.42 -11.16 7.80
C PHE A 132 -3.23 -9.78 8.45
N ILE A 133 -3.89 -9.55 9.58
CA ILE A 133 -3.84 -8.28 10.31
C ILE A 133 -2.48 -8.09 10.98
N SER A 134 -1.99 -9.10 11.69
CA SER A 134 -0.84 -8.99 12.59
C SER A 134 0.52 -9.21 11.91
N LYS A 135 0.54 -9.77 10.69
CA LYS A 135 1.78 -10.13 9.99
C LYS A 135 1.80 -9.64 8.54
N PHE A 136 0.81 -10.03 7.74
CA PHE A 136 0.84 -9.69 6.31
C PHE A 136 0.79 -8.18 6.05
N ILE A 137 -0.11 -7.45 6.73
CA ILE A 137 -0.18 -5.99 6.56
C ILE A 137 1.14 -5.32 6.96
N PRO A 138 1.71 -5.55 8.16
CA PRO A 138 3.02 -5.03 8.53
C PRO A 138 4.15 -5.40 7.57
N ASP A 139 4.24 -6.67 7.15
CA ASP A 139 5.30 -7.13 6.24
C ASP A 139 5.23 -6.41 4.87
N VAL A 140 4.02 -6.19 4.36
CA VAL A 140 3.79 -5.46 3.11
C VAL A 140 4.08 -3.98 3.30
N GLU A 141 3.67 -3.37 4.41
CA GLU A 141 4.02 -1.97 4.71
C GLU A 141 5.54 -1.78 4.82
N GLU A 142 6.26 -2.68 5.49
CA GLU A 142 7.72 -2.65 5.59
C GLU A 142 8.38 -2.84 4.22
N THR A 143 7.89 -3.77 3.41
CA THR A 143 8.39 -4.01 2.04
C THR A 143 8.12 -2.80 1.16
N LEU A 144 6.93 -2.21 1.25
CA LEU A 144 6.61 -0.99 0.52
C LEU A 144 7.47 0.17 1.00
N GLN A 145 7.74 0.33 2.29
CA GLN A 145 8.68 1.34 2.78
C GLN A 145 10.09 1.13 2.23
N LYS A 146 10.55 -0.12 2.12
CA LYS A 146 11.84 -0.48 1.49
C LYS A 146 11.86 -0.20 -0.01
N VAL A 147 10.79 -0.49 -0.75
CA VAL A 147 10.68 -0.30 -2.21
C VAL A 147 10.41 1.16 -2.58
N TYR A 148 9.57 1.85 -1.80
CA TYR A 148 9.35 3.28 -1.91
C TYR A 148 10.54 4.10 -1.48
N GLY A 149 11.58 3.44 -0.95
CA GLY A 149 12.94 3.93 -0.93
C GLY A 149 12.92 5.43 -0.80
N HIS A 150 12.48 5.90 0.38
CA HIS A 150 13.07 7.11 0.90
C HIS A 150 14.54 6.94 0.54
N LYS A 151 15.06 7.76 -0.37
CA LYS A 151 16.46 8.12 -0.32
C LYS A 151 16.58 8.78 1.05
N SER A 152 16.62 7.95 2.09
CA SER A 152 17.12 8.30 3.39
C SER A 152 18.50 8.73 3.04
N LEU A 153 18.64 10.05 2.96
CA LEU A 153 19.92 10.69 2.81
C LEU A 153 20.83 9.98 3.81
N ALA A 154 21.96 9.43 3.33
CA ALA A 154 22.87 8.65 4.17
C ALA A 154 23.09 9.40 5.50
N GLU A 155 23.16 8.70 6.63
CA GLU A 155 23.20 9.40 7.92
C GLU A 155 24.31 10.44 7.97
N GLU A 156 25.49 10.14 7.43
CA GLU A 156 26.60 11.09 7.25
C GLU A 156 26.19 12.39 6.53
N LYS A 157 25.34 12.29 5.51
CA LYS A 157 24.81 13.44 4.77
C LYS A 157 23.77 14.20 5.60
N LYS A 158 22.96 13.53 6.43
CA LYS A 158 22.05 14.20 7.38
C LYS A 158 22.83 14.95 8.46
N HIS A 159 23.92 14.39 8.97
CA HIS A 159 24.82 15.03 9.93
C HIS A 159 25.42 16.31 9.35
N LYS A 160 25.92 16.26 8.11
CA LYS A 160 26.42 17.47 7.42
C LYS A 160 25.34 18.54 7.22
N ILE A 161 24.12 18.13 6.88
CA ILE A 161 22.99 19.07 6.80
C ILE A 161 22.70 19.67 8.17
N PHE A 162 22.69 18.88 9.24
CA PHE A 162 22.49 19.36 10.61
C PHE A 162 23.52 20.41 11.01
N GLU A 163 24.82 20.13 10.82
CA GLU A 163 25.89 21.06 11.17
C GLU A 163 25.73 22.39 10.44
N LYS A 164 25.38 22.36 9.15
CA LYS A 164 25.14 23.58 8.36
C LYS A 164 23.86 24.28 8.79
N PHE A 165 22.79 23.54 9.06
CA PHE A 165 21.55 24.11 9.55
C PHE A 165 21.75 24.84 10.88
N ARG A 166 22.62 24.30 11.75
CA ARG A 166 23.01 24.95 13.00
C ARG A 166 23.95 26.15 12.76
N GLN A 167 24.97 25.99 11.91
CA GLN A 167 25.94 27.05 11.56
C GLN A 167 25.24 28.31 11.01
N PHE A 168 24.16 28.12 10.24
CA PHE A 168 23.40 29.22 9.63
C PHE A 168 22.13 29.60 10.39
N GLU A 169 21.97 29.14 11.64
CA GLU A 169 20.82 29.46 12.51
C GLU A 169 19.46 29.17 11.84
N ILE A 170 19.41 28.11 11.02
CA ILE A 170 18.20 27.64 10.34
C ILE A 170 17.31 26.88 11.33
N ILE A 171 17.93 26.13 12.22
CA ILE A 171 17.26 25.40 13.30
C ILE A 171 17.65 26.04 14.63
N ASP A 172 16.75 25.89 15.61
CA ASP A 172 17.00 26.34 16.97
C ASP A 172 18.07 25.45 17.65
N ASP A 173 18.80 26.02 18.60
CA ASP A 173 19.93 25.34 19.28
C ASP A 173 19.52 24.15 20.16
N ASP A 174 18.23 24.04 20.46
CA ASP A 174 17.61 22.96 21.25
C ASP A 174 17.40 21.68 20.43
N ILE A 175 17.55 21.73 19.10
CA ILE A 175 17.43 20.55 18.26
C ILE A 175 18.74 19.75 18.31
N GLU A 176 18.70 18.62 18.99
CA GLU A 176 19.80 17.65 19.01
C GLU A 176 19.96 16.94 17.66
N LEU A 177 21.18 16.50 17.34
CA LEU A 177 21.54 15.83 16.10
C LEU A 177 20.71 14.56 15.84
N ASP A 178 20.57 13.70 16.85
CA ASP A 178 19.80 12.46 16.74
C ASP A 178 18.32 12.76 16.46
N ASN A 179 17.79 13.77 17.14
CA ASN A 179 16.43 14.24 16.94
C ASN A 179 16.25 14.80 15.52
N PHE A 180 17.18 15.63 15.04
CA PHE A 180 17.18 16.13 13.67
C PHE A 180 17.21 15.00 12.64
N CYS A 181 18.12 14.02 12.79
CA CYS A 181 18.25 12.89 11.85
C CYS A 181 16.98 12.04 11.78
N SER A 182 16.25 11.93 12.90
CA SER A 182 14.96 11.23 12.99
C SER A 182 13.80 12.03 12.38
N ILE A 183 13.81 13.36 12.50
CA ILE A 183 12.73 14.27 12.05
C ILE A 183 12.88 14.67 10.58
N PHE A 184 14.11 14.87 10.09
CA PHE A 184 14.37 15.47 8.78
C PHE A 184 13.70 14.69 7.63
N LEU A 185 12.74 15.35 6.96
CA LEU A 185 11.90 14.79 5.88
C LEU A 185 11.03 13.59 6.28
N ASN A 186 10.84 13.38 7.59
CA ASN A 186 9.91 12.41 8.16
C ASN A 186 8.78 13.10 8.93
N LEU A 187 9.06 14.25 9.55
CA LEU A 187 8.13 15.05 10.34
C LEU A 187 8.34 16.56 10.06
N PRO A 188 7.33 17.41 10.31
CA PRO A 188 7.49 18.86 10.14
C PRO A 188 8.54 19.45 11.09
N LEU A 189 9.57 20.06 10.51
CA LEU A 189 10.68 20.70 11.22
C LEU A 189 10.51 22.22 11.20
N LYS A 190 10.63 22.88 12.35
CA LYS A 190 10.66 24.35 12.41
C LYS A 190 11.99 24.85 11.84
N VAL A 191 11.90 25.79 10.90
CA VAL A 191 13.06 26.39 10.25
C VAL A 191 12.93 27.90 10.15
N ASN A 192 14.06 28.58 10.27
CA ASN A 192 14.24 30.01 10.07
C ASN A 192 14.60 30.32 8.60
N LEU A 193 13.77 29.81 7.68
CA LEU A 193 13.90 30.09 6.25
C LEU A 193 12.74 30.96 5.77
N ASN A 194 13.02 31.89 4.87
CA ASN A 194 11.96 32.57 4.14
C ASN A 194 11.47 31.73 2.94
N TYR A 195 10.37 32.15 2.34
CA TYR A 195 9.71 31.45 1.23
C TYR A 195 10.65 31.25 0.02
N SER A 196 11.45 32.24 -0.34
CA SER A 196 12.43 32.16 -1.43
C SER A 196 13.58 31.18 -1.14
N GLN A 197 14.08 31.18 0.09
CA GLN A 197 15.15 30.27 0.53
C GLN A 197 14.67 28.82 0.55
N LEU A 198 13.46 28.57 1.06
CA LEU A 198 12.89 27.23 1.07
C LEU A 198 12.60 26.71 -0.35
N TYR A 199 12.17 27.60 -1.26
CA TYR A 199 12.06 27.25 -2.69
C TYR A 199 13.41 26.88 -3.30
N TYR A 200 14.46 27.66 -3.02
CA TYR A 200 15.79 27.36 -3.55
C TYR A 200 16.38 26.08 -2.95
N PHE A 201 16.09 25.82 -1.67
CA PHE A 201 16.43 24.56 -1.01
C PHE A 201 15.75 23.37 -1.69
N HIS A 202 14.45 23.48 -2.01
CA HIS A 202 13.74 22.47 -2.81
C HIS A 202 14.35 22.29 -4.19
N TYR A 203 14.67 23.37 -4.88
CA TYR A 203 15.27 23.33 -6.22
C TYR A 203 16.59 22.55 -6.23
N LEU A 204 17.49 22.83 -5.29
CA LEU A 204 18.76 22.11 -5.17
C LEU A 204 18.58 20.67 -4.68
N TYR A 205 17.67 20.44 -3.74
CA TYR A 205 17.32 19.09 -3.27
C TYR A 205 16.82 18.22 -4.41
N LYS A 206 15.93 18.76 -5.25
CA LYS A 206 15.41 18.07 -6.43
C LYS A 206 16.49 17.80 -7.45
N ALA A 207 17.36 18.77 -7.71
CA ALA A 207 18.43 18.63 -8.70
C ALA A 207 19.51 17.62 -8.29
N ARG A 208 19.83 17.51 -7.00
CA ARG A 208 21.04 16.79 -6.52
C ARG A 208 20.75 15.55 -5.67
N ILE A 209 19.57 15.43 -5.06
CA ILE A 209 19.24 14.33 -4.15
C ILE A 209 18.08 13.50 -4.72
N ASP A 210 16.91 14.11 -4.94
CA ASP A 210 15.71 13.42 -5.40
C ASP A 210 14.95 14.19 -6.49
N ALA A 211 15.21 13.83 -7.75
CA ALA A 211 14.57 14.41 -8.92
C ALA A 211 13.02 14.31 -8.92
N LYS A 212 12.45 13.38 -8.14
CA LYS A 212 11.00 13.17 -8.06
C LYS A 212 10.34 13.96 -6.93
N MET A 213 11.11 14.65 -6.07
CA MET A 213 10.57 15.41 -4.94
C MET A 213 9.69 16.57 -5.43
N ASP A 214 8.39 16.47 -5.15
CA ASP A 214 7.42 17.52 -5.47
C ASP A 214 7.48 18.67 -4.47
N LEU A 215 7.35 19.91 -4.94
CA LEU A 215 7.43 21.09 -4.10
C LEU A 215 6.34 21.10 -3.03
N ARG A 216 5.10 20.69 -3.37
CA ARG A 216 3.97 20.72 -2.44
C ARG A 216 4.18 19.74 -1.29
N LYS A 217 4.71 18.56 -1.58
CA LYS A 217 5.09 17.58 -0.54
C LYS A 217 6.29 18.05 0.26
N PHE A 218 7.29 18.64 -0.39
CA PHE A 218 8.51 19.07 0.27
C PHE A 218 8.26 20.11 1.36
N ILE A 219 7.39 21.08 1.09
CA ILE A 219 7.09 22.17 2.04
C ILE A 219 6.32 21.68 3.28
N GLU A 220 5.65 20.53 3.21
CA GLU A 220 4.93 19.95 4.36
C GLU A 220 5.88 19.49 5.46
N TYR A 221 7.15 19.23 5.14
CA TYR A 221 8.18 18.88 6.11
C TYR A 221 8.80 20.08 6.83
N PHE A 222 8.37 21.31 6.52
CA PHE A 222 8.94 22.53 7.10
C PHE A 222 7.86 23.44 7.66
N LEU A 223 8.13 24.00 8.85
CA LEU A 223 7.32 25.02 9.50
C LEU A 223 8.13 26.30 9.62
N GLN A 224 7.46 27.44 9.58
CA GLN A 224 8.06 28.73 9.88
C GLN A 224 8.49 28.80 11.35
N LYS A 225 9.36 29.76 11.69
CA LYS A 225 9.79 30.02 13.08
C LYS A 225 8.63 30.18 14.08
N ASN A 226 7.50 30.73 13.64
CA ASN A 226 6.28 30.88 14.44
C ASN A 226 5.38 29.62 14.45
N ALA A 227 5.90 28.46 14.05
CA ALA A 227 5.20 27.18 13.92
C ALA A 227 4.04 27.15 12.89
N LYS A 228 3.93 28.17 12.02
CA LYS A 228 2.93 28.15 10.93
C LYS A 228 3.45 27.37 9.72
N PRO A 229 2.57 26.66 9.00
CA PRO A 229 2.95 26.01 7.75
C PRO A 229 3.33 27.06 6.68
N PHE A 230 4.18 26.67 5.75
CA PHE A 230 4.41 27.49 4.56
C PHE A 230 3.25 27.37 3.58
N ASP A 231 2.85 28.50 2.99
CA ASP A 231 1.84 28.53 1.93
C ASP A 231 2.45 28.21 0.56
N TYR A 232 1.91 27.20 -0.11
CA TYR A 232 2.39 26.75 -1.42
C TYR A 232 2.34 27.85 -2.49
N ASN A 233 1.25 28.63 -2.53
CA ASN A 233 1.07 29.64 -3.57
C ASN A 233 2.07 30.78 -3.40
N THR A 234 2.32 31.20 -2.16
CA THR A 234 3.35 32.18 -1.84
C THR A 234 4.74 31.66 -2.16
N ILE A 235 5.10 30.42 -1.78
CA ILE A 235 6.41 29.83 -2.12
C ILE A 235 6.64 29.84 -3.63
N LYS A 236 5.66 29.35 -4.39
CA LYS A 236 5.76 29.27 -5.85
C LYS A 236 5.93 30.67 -6.48
N LYS A 237 5.20 31.66 -5.96
CA LYS A 237 5.24 33.05 -6.45
C LYS A 237 6.58 33.74 -6.10
N GLU A 238 7.06 33.61 -4.87
CA GLU A 238 8.33 34.22 -4.44
C GLU A 238 9.55 33.56 -5.06
N GLY A 239 9.57 32.23 -5.12
CA GLY A 239 10.64 31.46 -5.78
C GLY A 239 10.77 31.76 -7.28
N SER A 240 9.67 32.07 -7.96
CA SER A 240 9.70 32.49 -9.37
C SER A 240 10.25 33.91 -9.59
N ARG A 241 10.22 34.76 -8.57
CA ARG A 241 10.60 36.18 -8.65
C ARG A 241 12.04 36.44 -8.23
N GLN A 242 12.58 35.68 -7.29
CA GLN A 242 13.96 35.80 -6.81
C GLN A 242 14.81 34.63 -7.31
N LYS A 243 15.56 34.86 -8.41
CA LYS A 243 16.52 33.88 -8.94
C LYS A 243 17.71 33.63 -8.02
N SER A 244 18.02 34.59 -7.14
CA SER A 244 19.10 34.53 -6.16
C SER A 244 18.60 34.99 -4.78
N PRO A 245 18.19 34.07 -3.89
CA PRO A 245 17.76 34.45 -2.54
C PRO A 245 18.93 35.02 -1.73
N LYS A 246 18.63 35.85 -0.72
CA LYS A 246 19.65 36.30 0.23
C LYS A 246 20.32 35.09 0.91
N ASN A 247 21.65 35.15 0.97
CA ASN A 247 22.55 34.11 1.45
C ASN A 247 22.55 32.82 0.59
N GLN A 248 22.26 32.89 -0.71
CA GLN A 248 22.31 31.75 -1.65
C GLN A 248 23.54 30.83 -1.48
N GLU A 249 24.70 31.40 -1.19
CA GLU A 249 25.97 30.70 -0.94
C GLU A 249 25.85 29.60 0.13
N PHE A 250 25.06 29.78 1.20
CA PHE A 250 24.91 28.75 2.24
C PHE A 250 24.15 27.52 1.73
N ILE A 251 23.06 27.74 0.98
CA ILE A 251 22.24 26.65 0.46
C ILE A 251 23.09 25.86 -0.54
N GLU A 252 23.86 26.55 -1.36
CA GLU A 252 24.81 25.91 -2.29
C GLU A 252 25.91 25.14 -1.54
N GLU A 253 26.45 25.68 -0.46
CA GLU A 253 27.47 25.02 0.36
C GLU A 253 26.97 23.70 0.95
N ILE A 254 25.73 23.68 1.46
CA ILE A 254 25.06 22.47 1.95
C ILE A 254 25.08 21.38 0.86
N PHE A 255 24.72 21.73 -0.37
CA PHE A 255 24.62 20.73 -1.44
C PHE A 255 25.90 20.50 -2.23
N ASN A 256 26.94 21.33 -2.10
CA ASN A 256 28.23 21.14 -2.76
C ASN A 256 29.03 20.00 -2.09
N GLN A 257 28.83 19.79 -0.78
CA GLN A 257 29.47 18.71 -0.01
C GLN A 257 28.66 17.39 -0.01
N ILE A 258 27.46 17.39 -0.59
CA ILE A 258 26.56 16.22 -0.69
C ILE A 258 26.77 15.44 -2.00
N LYS A 259 27.60 15.95 -2.93
CA LYS A 259 28.00 15.25 -4.15
C LYS A 259 28.60 13.88 -3.85
#